data_AF-A0A9E7F272-F1
#
_entry.id   AF-A0A9E7F272-F1
#
_cell.length_a   1.000
_cell.length_b   1.000
_cell.length_c   1.000
_cell.angle_alpha   90.00
_cell.angle_beta   90.00
_cell.angle_gamma   90.00
#
_symmetry.space_group_name_H-M   'P 1'
#
loop_
_entity.id
_entity.type
_entity.pdbx_description
1 polymer ?
#
loop_
_entity_poly.entity_id
_entity_poly.type
_entity_poly.pdbx_seq_one_letter_code
_entity_poly.pdbx_strand_id
1 'polypeptide(L)'
;MPLTLWEILIWEFDEAHQRWIPVAELALPGDDGDMVHAVAWAPNIGRPFEVIAVATCKGIAIWHVVLDPESNGRPTAEKVALLPGHDGEVWQLEWDMGGMTLASTGSDGMVRLWQSNINGIWHEHASLDCSGAQS
;
A
#
# COMPACT_ATOMS: atom_id res chain seq x y z
N MET A 1 -1.93 21.08 22.16
CA MET A 1 -1.75 20.92 20.71
C MET A 1 -1.84 19.42 20.46
N PRO A 2 -2.85 18.88 19.75
CA PRO A 2 -2.83 17.45 19.49
C PRO A 2 -1.72 17.19 18.46
N LEU A 3 -0.82 16.28 18.83
CA LEU A 3 0.23 15.77 17.95
C LEU A 3 -0.46 15.10 16.77
N THR A 4 -0.02 15.43 15.56
CA THR A 4 -0.52 14.89 14.30
C THR A 4 -0.34 13.38 14.28
N LEU A 5 -1.45 12.63 14.45
CA LEU A 5 -1.50 11.24 14.04
C LEU A 5 -1.42 11.23 12.51
N TRP A 6 -0.50 10.44 11.95
CA TRP A 6 -0.46 10.22 10.51
C TRP A 6 -1.56 9.21 10.15
N GLU A 7 -2.67 9.71 9.60
CA GLU A 7 -3.82 8.90 9.18
C GLU A 7 -3.75 8.62 7.68
N ILE A 8 -4.02 7.37 7.29
CA ILE A 8 -4.16 7.01 5.87
C ILE A 8 -5.65 6.96 5.56
N LEU A 9 -6.11 7.88 4.72
CA LEU A 9 -7.52 8.02 4.39
C LEU A 9 -7.76 7.74 2.90
N ILE A 10 -8.83 7.01 2.61
CA ILE A 10 -9.40 6.92 1.28
C ILE A 10 -10.43 8.03 1.14
N TRP A 11 -10.33 8.78 0.06
CA TRP A 11 -11.20 9.90 -0.26
C TRP A 11 -12.03 9.61 -1.49
N GLU A 12 -13.31 9.96 -1.44
CA GLU A 12 -14.22 9.94 -2.58
C GLU A 12 -14.68 11.37 -2.89
N PHE A 13 -14.84 11.67 -4.18
CA PHE A 13 -15.34 12.97 -4.62
C PHE A 13 -16.87 12.95 -4.70
N ASP A 14 -17.51 13.71 -3.82
CA ASP A 14 -18.95 13.93 -3.81
C ASP A 14 -19.30 14.97 -4.88
N GLU A 15 -19.79 14.49 -6.03
CA GLU A 15 -20.16 15.37 -7.14
C GLU A 15 -21.32 16.31 -6.80
N ALA A 16 -22.25 15.90 -5.94
CA ALA A 16 -23.43 16.70 -5.59
C ALA A 16 -23.04 17.96 -4.79
N HIS A 17 -22.02 17.83 -3.95
CA HIS A 17 -21.54 18.94 -3.11
C HIS A 17 -20.16 19.48 -3.52
N GLN A 18 -19.57 18.95 -4.61
CA GLN A 18 -18.27 19.36 -5.17
C GLN A 18 -17.15 19.36 -4.11
N ARG A 19 -17.06 18.30 -3.32
CA ARG A 19 -16.07 18.20 -2.23
C ARG A 19 -15.55 16.78 -2.07
N TRP A 20 -14.34 16.67 -1.53
CA TRP A 20 -13.78 15.38 -1.10
C TRP A 20 -14.30 15.04 0.29
N ILE A 21 -14.75 13.79 0.47
CA ILE A 21 -15.17 13.24 1.75
C ILE A 21 -14.31 12.01 2.10
N PRO A 22 -13.89 11.84 3.37
CA PRO A 22 -13.16 10.66 3.79
C PRO A 22 -14.13 9.48 3.92
N VAL A 23 -13.88 8.40 3.19
CA VAL A 23 -14.78 7.24 3.11
C VAL A 23 -14.25 6.02 3.86
N ALA A 24 -12.93 5.86 3.95
CA ALA A 24 -12.31 4.82 4.76
C ALA A 24 -10.98 5.29 5.35
N GLU A 25 -10.59 4.64 6.43
CA GLU A 25 -9.29 4.82 7.08
C GLU A 25 -8.54 3.49 7.00
N LEU A 26 -7.29 3.54 6.55
CA LEU A 26 -6.37 2.40 6.48
C LEU A 26 -5.48 2.43 7.73
N ALA A 27 -6.04 2.03 8.87
CA ALA A 27 -5.31 1.96 10.14
C ALA A 27 -5.49 0.59 10.79
N LEU A 28 -4.43 0.05 11.39
CA LEU A 28 -4.53 -1.12 12.27
C LEU A 28 -4.81 -0.72 13.72
N PRO A 29 -5.46 -1.62 14.50
CA PRO A 29 -5.43 -1.53 15.95
C PRO A 29 -3.97 -1.60 16.46
N GLY A 30 -3.44 -0.50 16.99
CA GLY A 30 -2.06 -0.39 17.46
C GLY A 30 -1.10 0.32 16.50
N ASP A 31 -1.60 0.91 15.41
CA ASP A 31 -0.83 1.90 14.66
C ASP A 31 -0.81 3.22 15.45
N ASP A 32 0.36 3.59 15.98
CA ASP A 32 0.55 4.79 16.80
C ASP A 32 0.73 6.07 15.95
N GLY A 33 0.20 6.08 14.72
CA GLY A 33 0.46 7.12 13.72
C GLY A 33 1.86 7.00 13.14
N ASP A 34 2.18 5.87 12.51
CA ASP A 34 3.46 5.70 11.81
C ASP A 34 3.53 6.64 10.61
N MET A 35 4.69 7.27 10.41
CA MET A 35 4.88 8.16 9.27
C MET A 35 4.77 7.37 7.96
N VAL A 36 3.92 7.86 7.07
CA VAL A 36 3.71 7.29 5.74
C VAL A 36 4.69 7.95 4.78
N HIS A 37 5.56 7.15 4.16
CA HIS A 37 6.57 7.66 3.25
C HIS A 37 6.11 7.64 1.79
N ALA A 38 5.37 6.59 1.40
CA ALA A 38 4.87 6.42 0.03
C ALA A 38 3.58 5.59 0.02
N VAL A 39 2.74 5.83 -0.98
CA VAL A 39 1.52 5.06 -1.25
C VAL A 39 1.41 4.77 -2.74
N ALA A 40 0.92 3.60 -3.11
CA ALA A 40 0.72 3.21 -4.50
C ALA A 40 -0.52 2.35 -4.69
N TRP A 41 -1.39 2.75 -5.61
CA TRP A 41 -2.60 2.02 -5.97
C TRP A 41 -2.30 1.08 -7.14
N ALA A 42 -2.63 -0.21 -7.00
CA ALA A 42 -2.41 -1.19 -8.05
C ALA A 42 -3.46 -1.05 -9.17
N PRO A 43 -3.07 -0.99 -10.45
CA PRO A 43 -4.03 -1.02 -11.56
C PRO A 43 -4.93 -2.25 -11.48
N ASN A 44 -6.23 -2.06 -11.28
CA ASN A 44 -7.19 -3.16 -11.14
C ASN A 44 -7.67 -3.67 -12.50
N ILE A 45 -7.07 -4.77 -12.95
CA ILE A 45 -7.50 -5.50 -14.14
C ILE A 45 -8.24 -6.76 -13.69
N GLY A 46 -9.56 -6.64 -13.55
CA GLY A 46 -10.47 -7.77 -13.34
C GLY A 46 -10.48 -8.38 -11.93
N ARG A 47 -9.95 -7.69 -10.91
CA ARG A 47 -10.08 -8.13 -9.51
C ARG A 47 -11.36 -7.54 -8.88
N PRO A 48 -12.03 -8.30 -7.99
CA PRO A 48 -13.20 -7.80 -7.27
C PRO A 48 -12.82 -6.85 -6.11
N PHE A 49 -11.54 -6.56 -5.95
CA PHE A 49 -11.00 -5.67 -4.92
C PHE A 49 -9.84 -4.86 -5.48
N GLU A 50 -9.64 -3.70 -4.90
CA GLU A 50 -8.52 -2.82 -5.14
C GLU A 50 -7.36 -3.22 -4.24
N VAL A 51 -6.12 -2.97 -4.69
CA VAL A 51 -4.92 -3.26 -3.90
C VAL A 51 -4.14 -1.98 -3.73
N ILE A 52 -3.79 -1.65 -2.48
CA ILE A 52 -3.03 -0.46 -2.14
C ILE A 52 -1.80 -0.88 -1.35
N ALA A 53 -0.63 -0.42 -1.78
CA ALA A 53 0.62 -0.54 -1.03
C ALA A 53 0.87 0.76 -0.27
N VAL A 54 1.26 0.64 1.00
CA VAL A 54 1.59 1.77 1.87
C VAL A 54 2.92 1.50 2.54
N ALA A 55 3.90 2.37 2.32
CA ALA A 55 5.19 2.33 3.00
C ALA A 55 5.13 3.13 4.30
N THR A 56 5.49 2.48 5.39
CA THR A 56 5.59 3.03 6.74
C THR A 56 6.98 2.74 7.32
N CYS A 57 7.31 3.29 8.48
CA CYS A 57 8.55 2.94 9.19
C CYS A 57 8.65 1.46 9.57
N LYS A 58 7.53 0.72 9.61
CA LYS A 58 7.46 -0.71 9.95
C LYS A 58 7.62 -1.63 8.72
N GLY A 59 7.69 -1.06 7.52
CA GLY A 59 7.73 -1.79 6.26
C GLY A 59 6.59 -1.40 5.32
N ILE A 60 6.27 -2.28 4.36
CA ILE A 60 5.28 -2.01 3.31
C ILE A 60 4.01 -2.82 3.60
N ALA A 61 2.93 -2.14 3.97
CA ALA A 61 1.62 -2.75 4.17
C ALA A 61 0.90 -2.92 2.82
N ILE A 62 0.29 -4.09 2.60
CA ILE A 62 -0.60 -4.34 1.47
C ILE A 62 -2.03 -4.40 1.98
N TRP A 63 -2.90 -3.60 1.36
CA TRP A 63 -4.30 -3.47 1.69
C TRP A 63 -5.16 -3.95 0.53
N HIS A 64 -6.17 -4.76 0.83
CA HIS A 64 -7.30 -4.99 -0.06
C HIS A 64 -8.43 -4.03 0.31
N VAL A 65 -8.95 -3.33 -0.69
CA VAL A 65 -10.09 -2.44 -0.53
C VAL A 65 -11.24 -2.95 -1.37
N VAL A 66 -12.34 -3.30 -0.70
CA VAL A 66 -13.55 -3.81 -1.34
C VAL A 66 -14.61 -2.73 -1.31
N LEU A 67 -15.16 -2.42 -2.49
CA LEU A 67 -16.37 -1.63 -2.62
C LEU A 67 -17.55 -2.60 -2.52
N ASP A 68 -18.12 -2.71 -1.32
CA ASP A 68 -19.30 -3.54 -1.10
C ASP A 68 -20.57 -2.73 -1.43
N PRO A 69 -21.41 -3.17 -2.39
CA PRO A 69 -22.68 -2.51 -2.68
C PRO A 69 -23.63 -2.51 -1.48
N GLU A 70 -23.52 -3.51 -0.60
CA GLU A 70 -24.38 -3.69 0.57
C GLU A 70 -23.94 -2.82 1.76
N SER A 71 -22.70 -2.30 1.77
CA SER A 71 -22.15 -1.50 2.87
C SER A 71 -22.49 0.00 2.79
N ASN A 72 -23.70 0.36 2.36
CA ASN A 72 -24.10 1.75 2.08
C ASN A 72 -23.10 2.51 1.16
N GLY A 73 -22.36 1.80 0.31
CA GLY A 73 -21.32 2.37 -0.55
C GLY A 73 -20.01 2.71 0.17
N ARG A 74 -19.83 2.32 1.44
CA ARG A 74 -18.58 2.58 2.17
C ARG A 74 -17.54 1.49 1.87
N PRO A 75 -16.35 1.83 1.38
CA PRO A 75 -15.29 0.85 1.15
C PRO A 75 -14.87 0.20 2.47
N THR A 76 -14.68 -1.11 2.43
CA THR A 76 -14.02 -1.85 3.52
C THR A 76 -12.57 -2.08 3.13
N ALA A 77 -11.67 -1.91 4.10
CA ALA A 77 -10.25 -2.10 3.89
C ALA A 77 -9.69 -3.13 4.87
N GLU A 78 -8.92 -4.07 4.34
CA GLU A 78 -8.28 -5.14 5.09
C GLU A 78 -6.79 -5.16 4.77
N LYS A 79 -5.94 -5.17 5.80
CA LYS A 79 -4.50 -5.37 5.60
C LYS A 79 -4.23 -6.87 5.44
N VAL A 80 -3.75 -7.25 4.26
CA VAL A 80 -3.50 -8.66 3.90
C VAL A 80 -2.04 -9.07 4.02
N ALA A 81 -1.12 -8.11 4.05
CA ALA A 81 0.30 -8.38 4.28
C ALA A 81 1.04 -7.20 4.91
N LEU A 82 2.16 -7.52 5.58
CA LEU A 82 3.21 -6.58 5.95
C LEU A 82 4.53 -7.13 5.43
N LEU A 83 5.09 -6.45 4.43
CA LEU A 83 6.37 -6.78 3.84
C LEU A 83 7.48 -6.09 4.65
N PRO A 84 8.61 -6.75 4.89
CA PRO A 84 9.68 -6.20 5.72
C PRO A 84 10.30 -4.90 5.18
N GLY A 85 10.08 -4.58 3.90
CA GLY A 85 10.51 -3.32 3.31
C GLY A 85 12.02 -3.26 3.04
N HIS A 86 12.62 -2.11 3.35
CA HIS A 86 14.05 -1.82 3.13
C HIS A 86 14.76 -1.62 4.48
N ASP A 87 16.09 -1.74 4.50
CA ASP A 87 16.89 -1.30 5.66
C ASP A 87 16.97 0.23 5.67
N GLY A 88 15.93 0.86 6.21
CA GLY A 88 15.73 2.31 6.22
C GLY A 88 14.43 2.73 5.52
N GLU A 89 14.32 4.01 5.20
CA GLU A 89 13.10 4.58 4.64
C GLU A 89 12.85 4.05 3.22
N VAL A 90 11.61 3.67 2.95
CA VAL A 90 11.13 3.37 1.59
C VAL A 90 10.70 4.68 0.95
N TRP A 91 11.28 5.01 -0.19
CA TRP A 91 11.05 6.30 -0.84
C TRP A 91 9.97 6.26 -1.91
N GLN A 92 9.85 5.14 -2.61
CA GLN A 92 8.89 5.01 -3.71
C GLN A 92 8.34 3.58 -3.78
N LEU A 93 7.08 3.51 -4.17
CA LEU A 93 6.33 2.30 -4.47
C LEU A 93 5.70 2.46 -5.85
N GLU A 94 5.79 1.43 -6.69
CA GLU A 94 5.17 1.44 -8.02
C GLU A 94 4.69 0.04 -8.41
N TRP A 95 3.47 -0.05 -8.90
CA TRP A 95 2.91 -1.30 -9.41
C TRP A 95 3.19 -1.44 -10.90
N ASP A 96 3.39 -2.68 -11.36
CA ASP A 96 3.37 -2.97 -12.78
C ASP A 96 1.97 -2.70 -13.38
N MET A 97 1.89 -2.63 -14.71
CA MET A 97 0.62 -2.38 -15.39
C MET A 97 -0.43 -3.47 -15.15
N GLY A 98 -0.02 -4.69 -14.79
CA GLY A 98 -0.93 -5.78 -14.40
C GLY A 98 -1.46 -5.67 -12.97
N GLY A 99 -0.85 -4.84 -12.13
CA GLY A 99 -1.12 -4.77 -10.70
C GLY A 99 -0.81 -6.09 -9.97
N MET A 100 0.15 -6.87 -10.48
CA MET A 100 0.58 -8.16 -9.94
C MET A 100 1.93 -8.07 -9.22
N THR A 101 2.78 -7.13 -9.62
CA THR A 101 4.11 -6.96 -9.07
C THR A 101 4.27 -5.54 -8.54
N LEU A 102 4.72 -5.41 -7.30
CA LEU A 102 5.06 -4.15 -6.68
C LEU A 102 6.57 -3.98 -6.66
N ALA A 103 7.08 -2.88 -7.17
CA ALA A 103 8.46 -2.44 -6.99
C ALA A 103 8.56 -1.45 -5.82
N SER A 104 9.59 -1.59 -5.00
CA SER A 104 9.93 -0.64 -3.94
C SER A 104 11.40 -0.24 -3.99
N THR A 105 11.68 1.01 -3.62
CA THR A 105 13.04 1.55 -3.48
C THR A 105 13.21 2.16 -2.10
N GLY A 106 14.43 2.14 -1.57
CA GLY A 106 14.71 2.67 -0.24
C GLY A 106 16.16 3.02 0.02
N SER A 107 16.41 3.43 1.25
CA SER A 107 17.70 3.98 1.70
C SER A 107 18.87 2.98 1.66
N ASP A 108 18.56 1.69 1.58
CA ASP A 108 19.56 0.61 1.50
C ASP A 108 20.16 0.41 0.11
N GLY A 109 19.76 1.22 -0.88
CA GLY A 109 20.29 1.15 -2.24
C GLY A 109 19.79 -0.05 -3.06
N MET A 110 18.77 -0.76 -2.54
CA MET A 110 18.15 -1.89 -3.21
C MET A 110 16.86 -1.47 -3.89
N VAL A 111 16.51 -2.17 -4.97
CA VAL A 111 15.15 -2.23 -5.53
C VAL A 111 14.60 -3.61 -5.21
N ARG A 112 13.42 -3.71 -4.61
CA ARG A 112 12.77 -4.98 -4.32
C ARG A 112 11.49 -5.13 -5.12
N LEU A 113 11.27 -6.33 -5.66
CA LEU A 113 10.06 -6.72 -6.35
C LEU A 113 9.27 -7.67 -5.46
N TRP A 114 7.99 -7.41 -5.29
CA TRP A 114 7.09 -8.16 -4.43
C TRP A 114 5.94 -8.73 -5.25
N GLN A 115 5.57 -9.97 -4.96
CA GLN A 115 4.45 -10.64 -5.63
C GLN A 115 3.74 -11.58 -4.66
N SER A 116 2.41 -11.65 -4.77
CA SER A 116 1.61 -12.66 -4.08
C SER A 116 1.58 -13.96 -4.89
N ASN A 117 1.72 -15.11 -4.22
CA ASN A 117 1.44 -16.39 -4.84
C ASN A 117 -0.08 -16.65 -4.92
N ILE A 118 -0.47 -17.80 -5.51
CA ILE A 118 -1.88 -18.21 -5.65
C ILE A 118 -2.64 -18.35 -4.33
N ASN A 119 -1.94 -18.45 -3.20
CA ASN A 119 -2.53 -18.54 -1.87
C ASN A 119 -2.67 -17.15 -1.20
N GLY A 120 -2.36 -16.06 -1.91
CA GLY A 120 -2.37 -14.70 -1.37
C GLY A 120 -1.18 -14.37 -0.48
N ILE A 121 -0.16 -15.23 -0.42
CA ILE A 121 1.03 -14.98 0.40
C ILE A 121 2.02 -14.16 -0.40
N TRP A 122 2.39 -13.00 0.15
CA TRP A 122 3.35 -12.08 -0.44
C TRP A 122 4.78 -12.45 -0.10
N HIS A 123 5.65 -12.41 -1.11
CA HIS A 123 7.08 -12.64 -0.97
C HIS A 123 7.88 -11.67 -1.81
N GLU A 124 9.14 -11.47 -1.43
CA GLU A 124 10.13 -10.85 -2.31
C GLU A 124 10.38 -11.81 -3.49
N HIS A 125 10.01 -11.38 -4.68
CA HIS A 125 10.22 -12.14 -5.92
C HIS A 125 11.64 -11.95 -6.46
N ALA A 126 12.18 -10.74 -6.32
CA ALA A 126 13.55 -10.41 -6.69
C ALA A 126 14.05 -9.16 -5.96
N SER A 127 15.36 -9.04 -5.80
CA SER A 127 16.03 -7.81 -5.40
C SER A 127 17.10 -7.45 -6.42
N LEU A 128 17.25 -6.15 -6.67
CA LEU A 128 18.28 -5.57 -7.53
C LEU A 128 19.12 -4.61 -6.70
N ASP A 129 20.42 -4.83 -6.69
CA ASP A 129 21.38 -3.92 -6.07
C ASP A 129 21.91 -2.93 -7.12
N CYS A 130 21.98 -1.64 -6.75
CA CYS A 130 22.64 -0.63 -7.55
C CYS A 130 24.17 -0.81 -7.68
N SER A 131 24.79 -1.67 -6.86
CA SER A 131 26.22 -1.94 -6.87
C SER A 131 26.70 -2.82 -8.04
N GLY A 132 25.79 -3.40 -8.83
CA GLY A 132 26.13 -4.17 -10.03
C GLY A 132 26.82 -5.51 -9.77
N ALA A 133 26.92 -5.97 -8.53
CA ALA A 133 27.40 -7.30 -8.21
C ALA A 133 26.23 -8.31 -8.28
N GLN A 134 26.08 -8.98 -9.42
CA GLN A 134 25.27 -10.20 -9.48
C GLN A 134 25.97 -11.29 -8.65
N SER A 135 25.32 -11.79 -7.61
CA SER A 135 25.73 -12.99 -6.86
C SER A 135 25.24 -14.26 -7.54
#